data_AF-H2ES89-F1
#
_entry.id   AF-H2ES89-F1
#
_cell.length_a   1.000
_cell.length_b   1.000
_cell.length_c   1.000
_cell.angle_alpha   90.00
_cell.angle_beta   90.00
_cell.angle_gamma   90.00
#
_symmetry.space_group_name_H-M   'P 1'
#
loop_
_entity.id
_entity.type
_entity.pdbx_description
1 polymer ?
#
loop_
_entity_poly.entity_id
_entity_poly.type
_entity_poly.pdbx_seq_one_letter_code
_entity_poly.pdbx_strand_id
1 'polypeptide(L)'
;MAGLELALYKLVNNKCCNEVGLLSKEDVHSILIVRNNKRMGNMLFLVPFLKQMRANYPNAHITLMLNQPWQQDVFAYMGIDHFIFSHLSMRKLHHFIFARKKFNKY
;
A
#
# COMPACT_ATOMS: atom_id res chain seq x y z
N MET A 1 8.66 15.20 20.80
CA MET A 1 8.40 14.74 19.42
C MET A 1 7.56 13.45 19.32
N ALA A 2 7.36 12.68 20.39
CA ALA A 2 6.56 11.44 20.36
C ALA A 2 5.03 11.62 20.24
N GLY A 3 4.47 12.74 20.72
CA GLY A 3 3.01 12.97 20.73
C GLY A 3 2.38 13.18 19.34
N LEU A 4 3.12 13.82 18.43
CA LEU A 4 2.67 14.05 17.04
C LEU A 4 2.68 12.76 16.23
N GLU A 5 3.68 11.89 16.40
CA GLU A 5 3.68 10.56 15.82
C GLU A 5 2.50 9.71 16.29
N LEU A 6 2.16 9.78 17.58
CA LEU A 6 1.01 9.06 18.12
C LEU A 6 -0.32 9.59 17.56
N ALA A 7 -0.45 10.92 17.41
CA ALA A 7 -1.63 11.56 16.83
C ALA A 7 -1.78 11.26 15.34
N LEU A 8 -0.68 11.30 14.59
CA LEU A 8 -0.60 10.87 13.19
C LEU A 8 -0.99 9.41 13.03
N TYR A 9 -0.43 8.54 13.88
CA TYR A 9 -0.77 7.13 13.90
C TYR A 9 -2.26 6.95 14.17
N LYS A 10 -2.84 7.65 15.15
CA LYS A 10 -4.28 7.62 15.44
C LYS A 10 -5.15 8.15 14.29
N LEU A 11 -4.72 9.18 13.56
CA LEU A 11 -5.42 9.74 12.40
C LEU A 11 -5.38 8.82 11.17
N VAL A 12 -4.29 8.06 11.02
CA VAL A 12 -4.11 7.05 9.95
C VAL A 12 -4.66 5.68 10.38
N ASN A 13 -4.90 5.47 11.68
CA ASN A 13 -5.40 4.21 12.24
C ASN A 13 -6.82 3.95 11.75
N ASN A 14 -6.93 3.21 10.66
CA ASN A 14 -8.16 2.93 9.94
C ASN A 14 -8.97 1.79 10.58
N LYS A 15 -9.09 1.79 11.91
CA LYS A 15 -9.84 0.77 12.65
C LYS A 15 -11.36 0.91 12.51
N CYS A 16 -11.86 2.04 11.99
CA CYS A 16 -13.29 2.29 11.85
C CYS A 16 -13.97 1.39 10.80
N CYS A 17 -13.23 0.85 9.84
CA CYS A 17 -13.77 -0.03 8.79
C CYS A 17 -13.11 -1.42 8.84
N ASN A 18 -12.69 -1.85 10.03
CA ASN A 18 -12.08 -3.16 10.18
C ASN A 18 -13.20 -4.19 10.30
N GLU A 19 -13.30 -5.08 9.33
CA GLU A 19 -14.23 -6.19 9.41
C GLU A 19 -13.88 -7.06 10.61
N VAL A 20 -14.89 -7.39 11.41
CA VAL A 20 -14.73 -8.18 12.65
C VAL A 20 -14.51 -9.66 12.31
N GLY A 21 -14.94 -10.09 11.11
CA GLY A 21 -14.73 -11.43 10.58
C GLY A 21 -13.67 -11.50 9.49
N LEU A 22 -13.13 -12.70 9.26
CA LEU A 22 -12.25 -12.96 8.12
C LEU A 22 -13.07 -12.91 6.83
N LEU A 23 -12.71 -12.04 5.89
CA LEU A 23 -13.34 -12.00 4.58
C LEU A 23 -12.98 -13.24 3.77
N SER A 24 -13.92 -13.72 2.95
CA SER A 24 -13.60 -14.70 1.92
C SER A 24 -12.64 -14.07 0.90
N LYS A 25 -11.87 -14.89 0.17
CA LYS A 25 -10.94 -14.36 -0.83
C LYS A 25 -11.67 -13.64 -1.97
N GLU A 26 -12.89 -14.04 -2.27
CA GLU A 26 -13.72 -13.44 -3.32
C GLU A 26 -14.18 -12.02 -2.99
N ASP A 27 -14.37 -11.72 -1.70
CA ASP A 27 -14.85 -10.41 -1.22
C ASP A 27 -13.73 -9.35 -1.17
N VAL A 28 -12.47 -9.76 -1.37
CA VAL A 28 -11.33 -8.84 -1.35
C VAL A 28 -11.20 -8.15 -2.71
N HIS A 29 -11.80 -6.97 -2.84
CA HIS A 29 -11.76 -6.20 -4.08
C HIS A 29 -10.52 -5.33 -4.25
N SER A 30 -9.87 -4.92 -3.17
CA SER A 30 -8.77 -3.94 -3.22
C SER A 30 -7.72 -4.20 -2.15
N ILE A 31 -6.46 -4.22 -2.56
CA ILE A 31 -5.31 -4.54 -1.71
C ILE A 31 -4.27 -3.44 -1.87
N LEU A 32 -3.92 -2.77 -0.78
CA LEU A 32 -2.84 -1.80 -0.73
C LEU A 32 -1.62 -2.41 -0.04
N ILE A 33 -0.52 -2.54 -0.78
CA ILE A 33 0.77 -3.02 -0.26
C ILE A 33 1.68 -1.81 -0.05
N VAL A 34 2.08 -1.56 1.20
CA VAL A 34 2.90 -0.39 1.55
C VAL A 34 4.35 -0.78 1.78
N ARG A 35 5.26 -0.30 0.94
CA ARG A 35 6.70 -0.58 1.01
C ARG A 35 7.54 0.67 0.82
N ASN A 36 7.70 1.40 1.90
CA ASN A 36 8.55 2.57 1.99
C ASN A 36 10.01 2.21 2.38
N ASN A 37 10.67 1.31 1.64
CA ASN A 37 12.08 1.00 1.86
C ASN A 37 12.95 1.62 0.76
N LYS A 38 14.19 1.99 1.10
CA LYS A 38 15.19 2.49 0.14
C LYS A 38 16.19 1.41 -0.29
N ARG A 39 16.30 0.31 0.46
CA ARG A 39 17.26 -0.77 0.18
C ARG A 39 16.71 -1.72 -0.88
N MET A 40 17.47 -1.92 -1.96
CA MET A 40 17.07 -2.76 -3.10
C MET A 40 16.81 -4.22 -2.71
N GLY A 41 17.63 -4.82 -1.83
CA GLY A 41 17.44 -6.22 -1.42
C GLY A 41 16.06 -6.50 -0.81
N ASN A 42 15.57 -5.57 0.01
CA ASN A 42 14.23 -5.66 0.61
C ASN A 42 13.10 -5.48 -0.40
N MET A 43 13.40 -4.91 -1.57
CA MET A 43 12.45 -4.81 -2.67
C MET A 43 12.33 -6.13 -3.40
N LEU A 44 13.44 -6.80 -3.67
CA LEU A 44 13.43 -8.09 -4.36
C LEU A 44 12.67 -9.16 -3.55
N PHE A 45 12.66 -9.08 -2.22
CA PHE A 45 11.82 -9.94 -1.38
C PHE A 45 10.31 -9.76 -1.58
N LEU A 46 9.85 -8.64 -2.16
CA LEU A 46 8.43 -8.49 -2.53
C LEU A 46 8.05 -9.31 -3.74
N VAL A 47 8.98 -9.65 -4.63
CA VAL A 47 8.68 -10.36 -5.88
C VAL A 47 7.92 -11.67 -5.64
N PRO A 48 8.40 -12.61 -4.78
CA PRO A 48 7.66 -13.84 -4.52
C PRO A 48 6.32 -13.57 -3.82
N PHE A 49 6.28 -12.57 -2.93
CA PHE A 49 5.05 -12.18 -2.23
C PHE A 49 3.97 -11.65 -3.18
N LEU A 50 4.34 -10.76 -4.10
CA LEU A 50 3.43 -10.16 -5.07
C LEU A 50 2.84 -11.23 -6.00
N LYS A 51 3.66 -12.19 -6.45
CA LYS A 51 3.18 -13.32 -7.25
C LYS A 51 2.15 -14.16 -6.49
N GLN A 52 2.41 -14.47 -5.22
CA GLN A 52 1.47 -15.21 -4.39
C GLN A 52 0.19 -14.41 -4.11
N MET A 53 0.29 -13.10 -3.91
CA MET A 53 -0.88 -12.24 -3.71
C MET A 53 -1.76 -12.22 -4.95
N ARG A 54 -1.19 -12.03 -6.14
CA ARG A 54 -1.95 -12.06 -7.40
C ARG A 54 -2.57 -13.44 -7.66
N ALA A 55 -1.86 -14.53 -7.34
CA ALA A 55 -2.39 -15.88 -7.48
C ALA A 55 -3.55 -16.18 -6.52
N ASN A 56 -3.48 -15.68 -5.27
CA ASN A 56 -4.53 -15.87 -4.28
C ASN A 56 -5.74 -14.95 -4.46
N TYR A 57 -5.51 -13.75 -5.01
CA TYR A 57 -6.52 -12.72 -5.20
C TYR A 57 -6.50 -12.26 -6.67
N PRO A 58 -6.92 -13.12 -7.62
CA PRO A 58 -6.82 -12.82 -9.05
C PRO A 58 -7.63 -11.58 -9.42
N ASN A 59 -8.79 -11.39 -8.79
CA ASN A 59 -9.75 -10.33 -9.08
C ASN A 59 -9.53 -9.05 -8.26
N ALA A 60 -8.60 -9.06 -7.30
CA ALA A 60 -8.38 -7.88 -6.45
C ALA A 60 -7.55 -6.83 -7.18
N HIS A 61 -7.90 -5.56 -7.00
CA HIS A 61 -7.07 -4.44 -7.44
C HIS A 61 -5.89 -4.27 -6.47
N ILE A 62 -4.68 -4.61 -6.93
CA ILE A 62 -3.45 -4.53 -6.15
C ILE A 62 -2.76 -3.20 -6.45
N THR A 63 -2.70 -2.35 -5.43
CA THR A 63 -1.94 -1.10 -5.44
C THR A 63 -0.63 -1.28 -4.66
N LEU A 64 0.50 -1.00 -5.29
CA LEU A 64 1.82 -1.01 -4.62
C LEU A 64 2.31 0.40 -4.37
N MET A 65 2.53 0.72 -3.09
CA MET A 65 3.05 1.99 -2.64
C MET A 65 4.56 1.91 -2.39
N LEU A 66 5.32 2.64 -3.20
CA LEU A 66 6.78 2.64 -3.25
C LEU A 66 7.37 3.99 -2.83
N ASN A 67 8.69 4.05 -2.63
CA ASN A 67 9.37 5.29 -2.25
C ASN A 67 9.91 6.05 -3.46
N GLN A 68 10.35 5.35 -4.51
CA GLN A 68 11.04 5.95 -5.66
C GLN A 68 10.46 5.45 -7.00
N PRO A 69 10.35 6.31 -8.03
CA PRO A 69 9.77 5.95 -9.33
C PRO A 69 10.42 4.75 -10.01
N TRP A 70 11.76 4.66 -10.02
CA TRP A 70 12.51 3.57 -10.67
C TRP A 70 12.14 2.17 -10.12
N GLN A 71 11.58 2.10 -8.92
CA GLN A 71 11.18 0.85 -8.28
C GLN A 71 9.98 0.22 -8.99
N GLN A 72 9.16 1.03 -9.69
CA GLN A 72 8.06 0.52 -10.50
C GLN A 72 8.56 -0.41 -11.61
N ASP A 73 9.68 -0.08 -12.24
CA ASP A 73 10.22 -0.87 -13.35
C ASP A 73 10.59 -2.29 -12.92
N VAL A 74 11.01 -2.46 -11.66
CA VAL A 74 11.33 -3.78 -11.07
C VAL A 74 10.09 -4.65 -10.93
N PHE A 75 8.93 -4.04 -10.67
CA PHE A 75 7.67 -4.76 -10.45
C PHE A 75 6.72 -4.65 -11.64
N ALA A 76 7.15 -4.00 -12.72
CA ALA A 76 6.42 -3.96 -13.97
C ALA A 76 6.12 -5.41 -14.41
N TYR A 77 4.91 -5.64 -14.91
CA TYR A 77 4.44 -6.96 -15.36
C TYR A 77 4.21 -8.02 -14.27
N MET A 78 4.29 -7.69 -12.98
CA MET A 78 3.99 -8.64 -11.89
C MET A 78 2.52 -8.66 -11.47
N GLY A 79 1.62 -8.15 -12.32
CA GLY A 79 0.20 -8.06 -12.01
C GLY A 79 -0.09 -7.05 -10.90
N ILE A 80 0.49 -5.86 -10.98
CA ILE A 80 0.14 -4.72 -10.12
C ILE A 80 -0.67 -3.75 -10.96
N ASP A 81 -1.82 -3.32 -10.45
CA ASP A 81 -2.75 -2.45 -11.18
C ASP A 81 -2.37 -0.98 -11.06
N HIS A 82 -1.88 -0.58 -9.88
CA HIS A 82 -1.54 0.81 -9.62
C HIS A 82 -0.27 0.96 -8.79
N PHE A 83 0.54 1.95 -9.13
CA PHE A 83 1.72 2.33 -8.38
C PHE A 83 1.50 3.71 -7.76
N ILE A 84 1.78 3.82 -6.47
CA ILE A 84 1.74 5.09 -5.74
C ILE A 84 3.12 5.36 -5.17
N PHE A 85 3.65 6.56 -5.38
CA PHE A 85 4.93 6.93 -4.81
C PHE A 85 4.71 7.87 -3.64
N SER A 86 5.24 7.49 -2.48
CA SER A 86 5.20 8.32 -1.30
C SER A 86 6.57 8.46 -0.70
N HIS A 87 7.07 9.68 -0.78
CA HIS A 87 8.15 10.14 0.05
C HIS A 87 7.55 10.45 1.42
N LEU A 88 7.41 9.42 2.26
CA LEU A 88 7.04 9.52 3.67
C LEU A 88 8.20 10.18 4.44
N SER A 89 8.49 11.42 4.08
CA SER A 89 9.12 12.41 4.93
C SER A 89 8.00 12.95 5.80
N MET A 90 8.21 12.98 7.12
CA MET A 90 7.27 13.54 8.10
C MET A 90 6.86 15.01 7.80
N ARG A 91 7.45 15.64 6.77
CA ARG A 91 7.06 16.95 6.22
C ARG A 91 5.94 16.94 5.17
N LYS A 92 5.47 15.78 4.67
CA LYS A 92 4.49 15.70 3.55
C LYS A 92 3.24 14.84 3.82
N LEU A 93 2.77 14.80 5.08
CA LEU A 93 1.54 14.08 5.46
C LEU A 93 0.30 14.47 4.62
N HIS A 94 0.22 15.72 4.17
CA HIS A 94 -0.89 16.23 3.36
C HIS A 94 -1.12 15.45 2.06
N HIS A 95 -0.07 14.84 1.49
CA HIS A 95 -0.17 14.05 0.26
C HIS A 95 -0.82 12.67 0.50
N PHE A 96 -0.63 12.10 1.69
CA PHE A 96 -1.24 10.82 2.08
C PHE A 96 -2.76 10.95 2.24
N ILE A 97 -3.24 12.08 2.79
CA ILE A 97 -4.67 12.38 2.92
C ILE A 97 -5.32 12.55 1.53
N PHE A 98 -4.58 13.11 0.56
CA PHE A 98 -5.06 13.27 -0.81
C PHE A 98 -5.17 11.92 -1.56
N ALA A 99 -4.19 11.04 -1.36
CA ALA A 99 -4.23 9.67 -1.89
C ALA A 99 -5.42 8.87 -1.31
N ARG A 100 -5.72 9.02 -0.02
CA ARG A 100 -6.92 8.44 0.61
C ARG A 100 -8.22 8.90 -0.06
N LYS A 101 -8.35 10.20 -0.39
CA LYS A 101 -9.53 10.74 -1.09
C LYS A 101 -9.71 10.15 -2.49
N LYS A 102 -8.60 9.76 -3.14
CA LYS A 102 -8.63 9.11 -4.46
C LYS A 102 -9.00 7.63 -4.36
N PHE A 103 -8.59 6.94 -3.30
CA PHE A 103 -8.92 5.52 -3.06
C PHE A 103 -10.41 5.31 -2.73
N ASN A 104 -11.06 6.26 -2.03
CA ASN A 104 -12.47 6.16 -1.64
C ASN A 104 -13.47 6.58 -2.74
N LYS A 105 -12.99 6.78 -3.98
CA LYS A 105 -13.80 7.20 -5.13
C LYS A 105 -13.86 6.12 -6.23
N TYR A 106 -13.04 5.07 -6.10
CA TYR A 106 -13.10 3.85 -6.89
C TYR A 106 -13.57 2.71 -5.98
#